data_AF-A0A183SZE6-F1
#
_entry.id   AF-A0A183SZE6-F1
#
_cell.length_a   1.000
_cell.length_b   1.000
_cell.length_c   1.000
_cell.angle_alpha   90.00
_cell.angle_beta   90.00
_cell.angle_gamma   90.00
#
_symmetry.space_group_name_H-M   'P 1'
#
loop_
_entity.id
_entity.type
_entity.pdbx_description
1 polymer ?
#
loop_
_entity_poly.entity_id
_entity_poly.type
_entity_poly.pdbx_seq_one_letter_code
_entity_poly.pdbx_strand_id
1 'polypeptide(L)'
;MLEIEMLKSEIERVQNEESNKQQQLLARIKTLEDEIKGLVQVKSAQDDPISLLLFQEVANLSANLKEKSAAAAAADEKYKKIRDVYAKLREEHLGALQTQCNELQKTPGPAVDSQLYAISPSTWPHGYPSKCVQIADLQNQLTALQVEQISSVETRRVMEADLQEKNLALRVAEDRIGRLQVQLQEAGKAAVMEIRDRLLKAACARALEDIRSVSNLLELSEFLQCRSCPDIASTYTSKALTEIDALLKAIADCDVSPEASEPLALIVIQLVSYLCGGLINSKAIANSASAIETSDALSALCKSCTDDGTGLFTNLAGDFGEWRLNVVRTHAEALKKNLTQMECLLSECKPQVKDVNEEDLASMLEKELQNTMELVARAEQRFRDLLEQSKTLMTGIQLEVHSKILDSCTGLMAAIALLVAKARELQNEIVSEGRGAASVTEFYKRHHRWTEGLFSAAKSVGAAANMLVEFADAIVNGRDGKLEQLLVAALEISSCTTQLLVASRVKARSDSGRLAGLEDAAKEVSKMTGKVVAEANNGVSIREQSVDLEFTQLGITQARRAEMDTQVRVLELEASLAAERKKLGELRRYNYSNSAEVEKVSRSVHPPPPPIFL
;
A
#
# COMPACT_ATOMS: atom_id res chain seq x y z
N MET A 1 -34.88 -2.77 -17.19
CA MET A 1 -35.18 -3.80 -16.16
C MET A 1 -34.51 -5.13 -16.49
N LEU A 2 -34.74 -5.72 -17.67
CA LEU A 2 -34.12 -7.00 -18.09
C LEU A 2 -32.58 -7.05 -17.96
N GLU A 3 -31.89 -5.98 -18.37
CA GLU A 3 -30.42 -5.93 -18.35
C GLU A 3 -29.84 -5.85 -16.93
N ILE A 4 -30.53 -5.15 -16.02
CA ILE A 4 -30.18 -5.10 -14.60
C ILE A 4 -30.40 -6.47 -13.94
N GLU A 5 -31.43 -7.19 -14.37
CA GLU A 5 -31.76 -8.52 -13.86
C GLU A 5 -30.75 -9.57 -14.36
N MET A 6 -30.33 -9.47 -15.62
CA MET A 6 -29.21 -10.26 -16.16
C MET A 6 -27.89 -9.98 -15.43
N LEU A 7 -27.52 -8.72 -15.23
CA LEU A 7 -26.29 -8.37 -14.52
C LEU A 7 -26.31 -8.84 -13.06
N LYS A 8 -27.47 -8.78 -12.39
CA LYS A 8 -27.64 -9.37 -11.05
C LYS A 8 -27.44 -10.88 -11.06
N SER A 9 -28.02 -11.58 -12.03
CA SER A 9 -27.85 -13.03 -12.16
C SER A 9 -26.39 -13.43 -12.46
N GLU A 10 -25.67 -12.62 -13.24
CA GLU A 10 -24.28 -12.88 -13.58
C GLU A 10 -23.33 -12.59 -12.41
N ILE A 11 -23.59 -11.53 -11.63
CA ILE A 11 -22.88 -11.26 -10.38
C ILE A 11 -23.10 -12.40 -9.39
N GLU A 12 -24.34 -12.89 -9.25
CA GLU A 12 -24.65 -14.01 -8.36
C GLU A 12 -23.98 -15.32 -8.83
N ARG A 13 -23.90 -15.55 -10.15
CA ARG A 13 -23.16 -16.69 -10.73
C ARG A 13 -21.67 -16.60 -10.40
N VAL A 14 -21.04 -15.45 -10.62
CA VAL A 14 -19.61 -15.24 -10.36
C VAL A 14 -19.31 -15.33 -8.85
N GLN A 15 -20.18 -14.80 -8.00
CA GLN A 15 -20.05 -14.93 -6.54
C GLN A 15 -20.13 -16.39 -6.08
N ASN A 16 -21.03 -17.18 -6.66
CA ASN A 16 -21.14 -18.61 -6.37
C ASN A 16 -19.92 -19.41 -6.88
N GLU A 17 -19.37 -19.05 -8.05
CA GLU A 17 -18.15 -19.67 -8.58
C GLU A 17 -16.93 -19.38 -7.70
N GLU A 18 -16.76 -18.13 -7.26
CA GLU A 18 -15.68 -17.75 -6.34
C GLU A 18 -15.84 -18.41 -4.97
N SER A 19 -17.06 -18.48 -4.43
CA SER A 19 -17.34 -19.19 -3.17
C SER A 19 -16.99 -20.67 -3.26
N ASN A 20 -17.32 -21.33 -4.38
CA ASN A 20 -16.99 -22.74 -4.61
C ASN A 20 -15.48 -22.97 -4.73
N LYS A 21 -14.74 -22.10 -5.43
CA LYS A 21 -13.27 -22.18 -5.50
C LYS A 21 -12.64 -22.00 -4.13
N GLN A 22 -13.13 -21.05 -3.33
CA GLN A 22 -12.65 -20.80 -1.98
C GLN A 22 -12.87 -22.03 -1.08
N GLN A 23 -14.04 -22.67 -1.17
CA GLN A 23 -14.32 -23.91 -0.43
C GLN A 23 -13.41 -25.08 -0.86
N GLN A 24 -13.12 -25.21 -2.16
CA GLN A 24 -12.19 -26.23 -2.66
C GLN A 24 -10.76 -26.03 -2.17
N LEU A 25 -10.27 -24.78 -2.16
CA LEU A 25 -8.95 -24.45 -1.64
C LEU A 25 -8.85 -24.74 -0.13
N LEU A 26 -9.87 -24.37 0.65
CA LEU A 26 -9.92 -24.68 2.08
C LEU A 26 -9.92 -26.18 2.37
N ALA A 27 -10.66 -26.96 1.58
CA ALA A 27 -10.65 -28.42 1.69
C ALA A 27 -9.26 -29.00 1.39
N ARG A 28 -8.56 -28.47 0.38
CA ARG A 28 -7.21 -28.92 0.00
C ARG A 28 -6.17 -28.58 1.06
N ILE A 29 -6.24 -27.39 1.65
CA ILE A 29 -5.35 -26.97 2.76
C ILE A 29 -5.52 -27.95 3.93
N LYS A 30 -6.76 -28.25 4.31
CA LYS A 30 -7.04 -29.19 5.39
C LYS A 30 -6.47 -30.60 5.14
N THR A 31 -6.57 -31.11 3.91
CA THR A 31 -5.96 -32.40 3.55
C THR A 31 -4.44 -32.38 3.68
N LEU A 32 -3.79 -31.30 3.25
CA LEU A 32 -2.33 -31.15 3.36
C LEU A 32 -1.87 -31.00 4.82
N GLU A 33 -2.65 -30.31 5.66
CA GLU A 33 -2.38 -30.23 7.11
C GLU A 33 -2.44 -31.60 7.78
N ASP A 34 -3.44 -32.43 7.42
CA ASP A 34 -3.56 -33.79 7.93
C ASP A 34 -2.41 -34.70 7.46
N GLU A 35 -1.96 -34.57 6.20
CA GLU A 35 -0.80 -35.29 5.65
C GLU A 35 0.51 -34.91 6.39
N ILE A 36 0.75 -33.60 6.61
CA ILE A 36 1.92 -33.11 7.35
C ILE A 36 1.90 -33.64 8.79
N LYS A 37 0.73 -33.62 9.44
CA LYS A 37 0.58 -34.15 10.80
C LYS A 37 0.90 -35.64 10.88
N GLY A 38 0.48 -36.41 9.88
CA GLY A 38 0.86 -37.83 9.75
C GLY A 38 2.37 -38.05 9.61
N LEU A 39 3.03 -37.27 8.75
CA LEU A 39 4.49 -37.37 8.55
C LEU A 39 5.29 -37.00 9.81
N VAL A 40 4.85 -35.99 10.56
CA VAL A 40 5.47 -35.59 11.82
C VAL A 40 5.35 -36.71 12.86
N GLN A 41 4.20 -37.37 12.96
CA GLN A 41 4.01 -38.50 13.88
C GLN A 41 4.91 -39.69 13.53
N VAL A 42 4.99 -40.05 12.24
CA VAL A 42 5.88 -41.14 11.78
C VAL A 42 7.35 -40.85 12.09
N LYS A 43 7.79 -39.60 11.88
CA LYS A 43 9.16 -39.19 12.19
C LYS A 43 9.46 -39.26 13.68
N SER A 44 8.56 -38.73 14.53
CA SER A 44 8.72 -38.82 15.98
C SER A 44 8.79 -40.26 16.49
N ALA A 45 7.98 -41.16 15.92
CA ALA A 45 8.00 -42.58 16.26
C ALA A 45 9.29 -43.31 15.83
N GLN A 46 10.02 -42.78 14.84
CA GLN A 46 11.32 -43.33 14.41
C GLN A 46 12.50 -42.79 15.22
N ASP A 47 12.46 -41.52 15.63
CA ASP A 47 13.56 -40.86 16.34
C ASP A 47 13.65 -41.31 17.83
N ASP A 48 12.52 -41.60 18.47
CA ASP A 48 12.46 -42.02 19.88
C ASP A 48 13.22 -43.34 20.20
N PRO A 49 13.03 -44.46 19.45
CA PRO A 49 13.75 -45.71 19.73
C PRO A 49 15.24 -45.63 19.43
N ILE A 50 15.66 -44.81 18.45
CA ILE A 50 17.08 -44.62 18.11
C ILE A 50 17.79 -43.86 19.23
N SER A 51 17.15 -42.82 19.77
CA SER A 51 17.70 -42.05 20.90
C SER A 51 17.86 -42.92 22.15
N LEU A 52 16.88 -43.79 22.44
CA LEU A 52 16.93 -44.71 23.58
C LEU A 52 18.06 -45.75 23.45
N LEU A 53 18.21 -46.35 22.26
CA LEU A 53 19.28 -47.31 21.97
C LEU A 53 20.66 -46.67 22.12
N LEU A 54 20.84 -45.44 21.61
CA LEU A 54 22.10 -44.70 21.73
C LEU A 54 22.45 -44.41 23.19
N PHE A 55 21.47 -44.02 24.01
CA PHE A 55 21.66 -43.73 25.42
C PHE A 55 22.07 -44.99 26.20
N GLN A 56 21.45 -46.12 25.88
CA GLN A 56 21.76 -47.41 26.50
C GLN A 56 23.15 -47.94 26.10
N GLU A 57 23.54 -47.76 24.84
CA GLU A 57 24.88 -48.11 24.34
C GLU A 57 25.97 -47.29 25.04
N VAL A 58 25.77 -45.96 25.18
CA VAL A 58 26.69 -45.07 25.89
C VAL A 58 26.82 -45.45 27.37
N ALA A 59 25.70 -45.77 28.03
CA ALA A 59 25.72 -46.25 29.41
C ALA A 59 26.52 -47.55 29.57
N ASN A 60 26.31 -48.53 28.69
CA ASN A 60 27.03 -49.80 28.70
C ASN A 60 28.54 -49.64 28.47
N LEU A 61 28.93 -48.80 27.50
CA LEU A 61 30.34 -48.50 27.24
C LEU A 61 31.00 -47.81 28.43
N SER A 62 30.30 -46.89 29.10
CA SER A 62 30.81 -46.22 30.30
C SER A 62 31.02 -47.16 31.48
N ALA A 63 30.13 -48.16 31.64
CA ALA A 63 30.23 -49.17 32.69
C ALA A 63 31.41 -50.13 32.42
N ASN A 64 31.55 -50.61 31.19
CA ASN A 64 32.68 -51.45 30.77
C ASN A 64 34.03 -50.74 30.97
N LEU A 65 34.09 -49.43 30.68
CA LEU A 65 35.31 -48.66 30.84
C LEU A 65 35.70 -48.48 32.33
N LYS A 66 34.71 -48.31 33.21
CA LYS A 66 34.93 -48.33 34.67
C LYS A 66 35.42 -49.68 35.19
N GLU A 67 34.86 -50.78 34.70
CA GLU A 67 35.27 -52.11 35.13
C GLU A 67 36.70 -52.42 34.68
N LYS A 68 37.03 -52.09 33.43
CA LYS A 68 38.39 -52.27 32.88
C LYS A 68 39.43 -51.39 33.58
N SER A 69 39.09 -50.15 33.95
CA SER A 69 40.01 -49.28 34.69
C SER A 69 40.25 -49.76 36.12
N ALA A 70 39.23 -50.27 36.80
CA ALA A 70 39.37 -50.89 38.12
C ALA A 70 40.24 -52.17 38.07
N ALA A 71 40.06 -53.00 37.05
CA ALA A 71 40.88 -54.19 36.83
C ALA A 71 42.36 -53.84 36.55
N ALA A 72 42.61 -52.78 35.76
CA ALA A 72 43.96 -52.28 35.51
C ALA A 72 44.63 -51.77 36.79
N ALA A 73 43.91 -50.98 37.61
CA ALA A 73 44.43 -50.50 38.90
C ALA A 73 44.79 -51.64 39.86
N ALA A 74 43.96 -52.70 39.91
CA ALA A 74 44.24 -53.88 40.71
C ALA A 74 45.46 -54.68 40.20
N ALA A 75 45.66 -54.73 38.87
CA ALA A 75 46.81 -55.37 38.26
C ALA A 75 48.12 -54.61 38.55
N ASP A 76 48.09 -53.28 38.52
CA ASP A 76 49.23 -52.42 38.88
C ASP A 76 49.62 -52.57 40.36
N GLU A 77 48.63 -52.68 41.25
CA GLU A 77 48.89 -52.91 42.67
C GLU A 77 49.54 -54.28 42.93
N LYS A 78 49.06 -55.33 42.23
CA LYS A 78 49.70 -56.66 42.27
C LYS A 78 51.13 -56.63 41.74
N TYR A 79 51.36 -55.94 40.62
CA TYR A 79 52.71 -55.79 40.05
C TYR A 79 53.66 -55.06 41.01
N LYS A 80 53.18 -53.99 41.66
CA LYS A 80 53.93 -53.26 42.67
C LYS A 80 54.34 -54.17 43.83
N LYS A 81 53.42 -54.99 44.35
CA LYS A 81 53.72 -55.97 45.41
C LYS A 81 54.78 -56.99 44.97
N ILE A 82 54.66 -57.54 43.77
CA ILE A 82 55.63 -58.52 43.23
C ILE A 82 57.01 -57.90 43.05
N ARG A 83 57.10 -56.68 42.50
CA ARG A 83 58.36 -55.95 42.37
C ARG A 83 59.04 -55.73 43.71
N ASP A 84 58.27 -55.33 44.73
CA ASP A 84 58.82 -55.04 46.06
C ASP A 84 59.34 -56.33 46.74
N VAL A 85 58.67 -57.47 46.52
CA VAL A 85 59.16 -58.81 46.96
C VAL A 85 60.45 -59.19 46.23
N TYR A 86 60.51 -58.99 44.90
CA TYR A 86 61.70 -59.32 44.12
C TYR A 86 62.90 -58.44 44.50
N ALA A 87 62.66 -57.16 44.81
CA ALA A 87 63.68 -56.24 45.31
C ALA A 87 64.27 -56.71 46.65
N LYS A 88 63.42 -57.13 47.61
CA LYS A 88 63.87 -57.67 48.90
C LYS A 88 64.70 -58.94 48.72
N LEU A 89 64.23 -59.89 47.91
CA LEU A 89 64.95 -61.14 47.67
C LEU A 89 66.31 -60.89 46.99
N ARG A 90 66.39 -59.89 46.10
CA ARG A 90 67.65 -59.46 45.49
C ARG A 90 68.62 -58.87 46.51
N GLU A 91 68.14 -58.05 47.44
CA GLU A 91 68.96 -57.50 48.53
C GLU A 91 69.48 -58.60 49.46
N GLU A 92 68.65 -59.57 49.81
CA GLU A 92 69.05 -60.73 50.61
C GLU A 92 70.12 -61.58 49.90
N HIS A 93 69.97 -61.82 48.59
CA HIS A 93 70.98 -62.53 47.80
C HIS A 93 72.29 -61.75 47.67
N LEU A 94 72.24 -60.43 47.47
CA LEU A 94 73.42 -59.56 47.47
C LEU A 94 74.13 -59.58 48.84
N GLY A 95 73.37 -59.55 49.93
CA GLY A 95 73.89 -59.67 51.29
C GLY A 95 74.55 -61.03 51.57
N ALA A 96 73.93 -62.12 51.12
CA ALA A 96 74.52 -63.47 51.21
C ALA A 96 75.83 -63.57 50.42
N LEU A 97 75.90 -63.02 49.21
CA LEU A 97 77.11 -62.97 48.40
C LEU A 97 78.22 -62.13 49.06
N GLN A 98 77.88 -60.99 49.66
CA GLN A 98 78.85 -60.19 50.43
C GLN A 98 79.38 -60.93 51.65
N THR A 99 78.50 -61.67 52.35
CA THR A 99 78.89 -62.49 53.50
C THR A 99 79.84 -63.61 53.06
N GLN A 100 79.52 -64.28 51.95
CA GLN A 100 80.34 -65.34 51.37
C GLN A 100 81.70 -64.81 50.83
N CYS A 101 81.74 -63.62 50.24
CA CYS A 101 82.99 -62.95 49.86
C CYS A 101 83.84 -62.56 51.08
N ASN A 102 83.22 -62.10 52.16
CA ASN A 102 83.93 -61.77 53.41
C ASN A 102 84.46 -63.03 54.13
N GLU A 103 83.80 -64.17 53.98
CA GLU A 103 84.30 -65.47 54.45
C GLU A 103 85.49 -65.96 53.60
N LEU A 104 85.42 -65.80 52.27
CA LEU A 104 86.50 -66.15 51.35
C LEU A 104 87.75 -65.26 51.47
N GLN A 105 87.64 -64.04 52.01
CA GLN A 105 88.78 -63.16 52.31
C GLN A 105 89.52 -63.50 53.62
N LYS A 106 88.98 -64.40 54.47
CA LYS A 106 89.58 -64.77 55.77
C LYS A 106 90.46 -66.03 55.72
N THR A 107 90.64 -66.65 54.56
CA THR A 107 91.44 -67.88 54.41
C THR A 107 92.46 -67.75 53.28
N PRO A 108 93.78 -67.95 53.51
CA PRO A 108 94.79 -67.92 52.46
C PRO A 108 94.77 -69.22 51.62
N GLY A 109 94.92 -69.09 50.30
CA GLY A 109 94.93 -70.20 49.34
C GLY A 109 96.05 -71.23 49.58
N PRO A 110 95.96 -72.43 48.94
CA PRO A 110 96.46 -72.53 47.57
C PRO A 110 95.69 -73.52 46.64
N ALA A 111 96.12 -73.54 45.38
CA ALA A 111 95.63 -74.32 44.24
C ALA A 111 95.73 -75.85 44.40
N VAL A 112 94.84 -76.58 43.72
CA VAL A 112 95.13 -77.55 42.63
C VAL A 112 93.88 -78.39 42.32
N ASP A 113 93.76 -78.66 41.03
CA ASP A 113 92.76 -79.38 40.25
C ASP A 113 92.18 -80.72 40.76
N SER A 114 90.93 -80.91 40.31
CA SER A 114 90.37 -82.14 39.72
C SER A 114 90.60 -83.47 40.43
N GLN A 115 89.58 -83.90 41.17
CA GLN A 115 89.21 -85.32 41.29
C GLN A 115 87.71 -85.45 41.62
N LEU A 116 86.91 -85.62 40.57
CA LEU A 116 85.53 -86.08 40.66
C LEU A 116 85.57 -87.61 40.81
N TYR A 117 85.32 -88.09 42.03
CA TYR A 117 84.99 -89.49 42.27
C TYR A 117 83.56 -89.60 42.77
N ALA A 118 82.82 -90.48 42.12
CA ALA A 118 81.45 -90.85 42.42
C ALA A 118 81.28 -91.28 43.88
N ILE A 119 80.22 -90.78 44.52
CA ILE A 119 79.68 -91.35 45.76
C ILE A 119 78.26 -91.82 45.47
N SER A 120 78.05 -93.10 45.69
CA SER A 120 76.82 -93.87 45.54
C SER A 120 75.76 -93.49 46.61
N PRO A 121 74.46 -93.66 46.31
CA PRO A 121 73.38 -93.19 47.15
C PRO A 121 73.03 -94.25 48.22
N SER A 122 73.53 -94.13 49.45
CA SER A 122 73.02 -94.97 50.55
C SER A 122 73.05 -94.39 51.97
N THR A 123 73.48 -93.14 52.17
CA THR A 123 73.47 -92.54 53.51
C THR A 123 73.17 -91.05 53.48
N TRP A 124 71.89 -90.70 53.28
CA TRP A 124 71.34 -89.39 53.66
C TRP A 124 69.93 -89.54 54.29
N PRO A 125 69.56 -88.71 55.29
CA PRO A 125 68.67 -89.08 56.41
C PRO A 125 67.15 -89.11 56.12
N HIS A 126 66.41 -89.89 56.92
CA HIS A 126 64.94 -89.97 56.94
C HIS A 126 64.30 -88.58 57.09
N GLY A 127 63.79 -88.04 55.97
CA GLY A 127 63.27 -86.68 55.84
C GLY A 127 63.62 -86.03 54.49
N TYR A 128 64.66 -86.53 53.80
CA TYR A 128 65.04 -86.10 52.45
C TYR A 128 64.00 -86.43 51.35
N PRO A 129 63.28 -87.57 51.33
CA PRO A 129 62.27 -87.82 50.30
C PRO A 129 61.11 -86.82 50.39
N SER A 130 60.72 -86.45 51.62
CA SER A 130 59.62 -85.51 51.87
C SER A 130 60.00 -84.06 51.49
N LYS A 131 61.25 -83.65 51.76
CA LYS A 131 61.80 -82.37 51.30
C LYS A 131 62.03 -82.33 49.78
N CYS A 132 62.47 -83.43 49.15
CA CYS A 132 62.60 -83.53 47.69
C CYS A 132 61.23 -83.48 46.99
N VAL A 133 60.19 -84.10 47.57
CA VAL A 133 58.80 -83.98 47.09
C VAL A 133 58.28 -82.55 47.27
N GLN A 134 58.52 -81.91 48.42
CA GLN A 134 58.17 -80.49 48.60
C GLN A 134 58.90 -79.55 47.64
N ILE A 135 60.18 -79.81 47.36
CA ILE A 135 60.96 -79.03 46.37
C ILE A 135 60.40 -79.25 44.97
N ALA A 136 60.06 -80.49 44.60
CA ALA A 136 59.43 -80.80 43.32
C ALA A 136 58.04 -80.17 43.19
N ASP A 137 57.23 -80.17 44.25
CA ASP A 137 55.92 -79.51 44.29
C ASP A 137 56.05 -77.99 44.18
N LEU A 138 57.01 -77.38 44.89
CA LEU A 138 57.30 -75.94 44.78
C LEU A 138 57.86 -75.58 43.40
N GLN A 139 58.68 -76.44 42.77
CA GLN A 139 59.16 -76.26 41.40
C GLN A 139 58.01 -76.37 40.38
N ASN A 140 57.06 -77.28 40.59
CA ASN A 140 55.86 -77.41 39.77
C ASN A 140 54.93 -76.21 39.94
N GLN A 141 54.76 -75.70 41.16
CA GLN A 141 54.00 -74.48 41.42
C GLN A 141 54.67 -73.23 40.83
N LEU A 142 56.01 -73.13 40.93
CA LEU A 142 56.78 -72.04 40.33
C LEU A 142 56.67 -72.05 38.80
N THR A 143 56.79 -73.22 38.17
CA THR A 143 56.64 -73.35 36.71
C THR A 143 55.21 -73.06 36.26
N ALA A 144 54.18 -73.49 37.01
CA ALA A 144 52.79 -73.14 36.73
C ALA A 144 52.55 -71.62 36.83
N LEU A 145 53.07 -70.96 37.88
CA LEU A 145 52.98 -69.51 38.03
C LEU A 145 53.78 -68.74 36.97
N GLN A 146 54.92 -69.27 36.53
CA GLN A 146 55.70 -68.70 35.41
C GLN A 146 54.92 -68.75 34.10
N VAL A 147 54.25 -69.88 33.81
CA VAL A 147 53.39 -70.02 32.63
C VAL A 147 52.19 -69.07 32.71
N GLU A 148 51.54 -68.96 33.87
CA GLU A 148 50.43 -68.03 34.10
C GLU A 148 50.88 -66.57 33.93
N GLN A 149 52.05 -66.20 34.47
CA GLN A 149 52.64 -64.87 34.30
C GLN A 149 52.94 -64.55 32.83
N ILE A 150 53.54 -65.49 32.09
CA ILE A 150 53.79 -65.33 30.64
C ILE A 150 52.46 -65.14 29.90
N SER A 151 51.44 -65.95 30.20
CA SER A 151 50.11 -65.82 29.58
C SER A 151 49.44 -64.48 29.92
N SER A 152 49.56 -64.00 31.15
CA SER A 152 49.04 -62.70 31.58
C SER A 152 49.75 -61.53 30.91
N VAL A 153 51.07 -61.61 30.75
CA VAL A 153 51.85 -60.60 30.00
C VAL A 153 51.45 -60.59 28.53
N GLU A 154 51.26 -61.75 27.90
CA GLU A 154 50.83 -61.82 26.50
C GLU A 154 49.40 -61.27 26.32
N THR A 155 48.46 -61.59 27.20
CA THR A 155 47.10 -60.99 27.16
C THR A 155 47.12 -59.47 27.34
N ARG A 156 47.99 -58.94 28.23
CA ARG A 156 48.16 -57.49 28.41
C ARG A 156 48.74 -56.84 27.15
N ARG A 157 49.74 -57.47 26.53
CA ARG A 157 50.34 -56.99 25.28
C ARG A 157 49.30 -56.91 24.15
N VAL A 158 48.43 -57.92 24.02
CA VAL A 158 47.32 -57.89 23.04
C VAL A 158 46.34 -56.76 23.36
N MET A 159 45.93 -56.59 24.63
CA MET A 159 45.03 -55.50 25.03
C MET A 159 45.66 -54.11 24.82
N GLU A 160 46.96 -53.95 25.03
CA GLU A 160 47.70 -52.70 24.76
C GLU A 160 47.75 -52.40 23.26
N ALA A 161 47.96 -53.42 22.42
CA ALA A 161 47.88 -53.28 20.96
C ALA A 161 46.47 -52.88 20.51
N ASP A 162 45.43 -53.54 21.03
CA ASP A 162 44.03 -53.21 20.75
C ASP A 162 43.70 -51.76 21.19
N LEU A 163 44.15 -51.35 22.39
CA LEU A 163 43.95 -49.98 22.88
C LEU A 163 44.64 -48.94 21.98
N GLN A 164 45.85 -49.24 21.49
CA GLN A 164 46.56 -48.38 20.53
C GLN A 164 45.79 -48.26 19.21
N GLU A 165 45.26 -49.38 18.69
CA GLU A 165 44.42 -49.38 17.50
C GLU A 165 43.15 -48.54 17.70
N LYS A 166 42.45 -48.71 18.83
CA LYS A 166 41.24 -47.93 19.15
C LYS A 166 41.55 -46.44 19.34
N ASN A 167 42.67 -46.08 19.96
CA ASN A 167 43.11 -44.69 20.10
C ASN A 167 43.44 -44.05 18.75
N LEU A 168 44.05 -44.79 17.83
CA LEU A 168 44.30 -44.33 16.47
C LEU A 168 42.96 -44.11 15.72
N ALA A 169 42.03 -45.07 15.83
CA ALA A 169 40.70 -44.96 15.23
C ALA A 169 39.90 -43.76 15.79
N LEU A 170 40.00 -43.49 17.10
CA LEU A 170 39.38 -42.32 17.73
C LEU A 170 39.94 -41.01 17.16
N ARG A 171 41.26 -40.86 17.06
CA ARG A 171 41.89 -39.66 16.46
C ARG A 171 41.45 -39.44 15.02
N VAL A 172 41.39 -40.51 14.22
CA VAL A 172 40.90 -40.44 12.83
C VAL A 172 39.44 -40.00 12.77
N ALA A 173 38.61 -40.45 13.72
CA ALA A 173 37.22 -40.02 13.84
C ALA A 173 37.09 -38.56 14.27
N GLU A 174 37.87 -38.10 15.25
CA GLU A 174 37.93 -36.70 15.70
C GLU A 174 38.33 -35.76 14.56
N ASP A 175 39.39 -36.09 13.82
CA ASP A 175 39.83 -35.34 12.63
C ASP A 175 38.74 -35.30 11.55
N ARG A 176 38.00 -36.40 11.37
CA ARG A 176 36.87 -36.47 10.42
C ARG A 176 35.71 -35.59 10.87
N ILE A 177 35.37 -35.58 12.15
CA ILE A 177 34.33 -34.70 12.72
C ILE A 177 34.72 -33.24 12.51
N GLY A 178 35.97 -32.87 12.80
CA GLY A 178 36.46 -31.50 12.57
C GLY A 178 36.34 -31.08 11.09
N ARG A 179 36.73 -31.94 10.15
CA ARG A 179 36.55 -31.67 8.70
C ARG A 179 35.08 -31.51 8.32
N LEU A 180 34.20 -32.38 8.83
CA LEU A 180 32.76 -32.31 8.55
C LEU A 180 32.11 -31.05 9.15
N GLN A 181 32.57 -30.58 10.30
CA GLN A 181 32.09 -29.33 10.91
C GLN A 181 32.44 -28.10 10.04
N VAL A 182 33.67 -28.03 9.54
CA VAL A 182 34.10 -26.97 8.61
C VAL A 182 33.29 -27.03 7.32
N GLN A 183 33.13 -28.22 6.73
CA GLN A 183 32.32 -28.40 5.52
C GLN A 183 30.85 -28.02 5.74
N LEU A 184 30.27 -28.35 6.89
CA LEU A 184 28.90 -27.98 7.23
C LEU A 184 28.76 -26.45 7.39
N GLN A 185 29.75 -25.79 7.99
CA GLN A 185 29.76 -24.34 8.14
C GLN A 185 29.90 -23.63 6.78
N GLU A 186 30.80 -24.11 5.92
CA GLU A 186 30.99 -23.59 4.55
C GLU A 186 29.74 -23.82 3.68
N ALA A 187 29.16 -25.02 3.73
CA ALA A 187 27.92 -25.35 3.03
C ALA A 187 26.75 -24.51 3.55
N GLY A 188 26.67 -24.28 4.87
CA GLY A 188 25.67 -23.41 5.49
C GLY A 188 25.79 -21.96 5.00
N LYS A 189 27.02 -21.40 4.96
CA LYS A 189 27.28 -20.06 4.42
C LYS A 189 26.90 -19.97 2.93
N ALA A 190 27.29 -20.96 2.13
CA ALA A 190 26.94 -21.02 0.71
C ALA A 190 25.43 -21.07 0.49
N ALA A 191 24.71 -21.91 1.24
CA ALA A 191 23.26 -22.03 1.15
C ALA A 191 22.54 -20.72 1.53
N VAL A 192 22.99 -20.02 2.58
CA VAL A 192 22.42 -18.71 2.96
C VAL A 192 22.65 -17.65 1.88
N MET A 193 23.85 -17.61 1.28
CA MET A 193 24.13 -16.69 0.17
C MET A 193 23.26 -17.00 -1.05
N GLU A 194 23.09 -18.28 -1.40
CA GLU A 194 22.24 -18.72 -2.51
C GLU A 194 20.77 -18.37 -2.28
N ILE A 195 20.25 -18.58 -1.05
CA ILE A 195 18.88 -18.20 -0.68
C ILE A 195 18.72 -16.68 -0.77
N ARG A 196 19.68 -15.90 -0.28
CA ARG A 196 19.65 -14.43 -0.34
C ARG A 196 19.63 -13.93 -1.79
N ASP A 197 20.48 -14.49 -2.65
CA ASP A 197 20.51 -14.16 -4.08
C ASP A 197 19.18 -14.50 -4.77
N ARG A 198 18.62 -15.70 -4.52
CA ARG A 198 17.32 -16.10 -5.05
C ARG A 198 16.18 -15.19 -4.58
N LEU A 199 16.15 -14.84 -3.30
CA LEU A 199 15.13 -13.94 -2.74
C LEU A 199 15.24 -12.54 -3.33
N LEU A 200 16.46 -12.03 -3.51
CA LEU A 200 16.69 -10.73 -4.15
C LEU A 200 16.23 -10.75 -5.61
N LYS A 201 16.62 -11.77 -6.38
CA LYS A 201 16.20 -11.94 -7.77
C LYS A 201 14.68 -12.04 -7.89
N ALA A 202 14.02 -12.78 -6.99
CA ALA A 202 12.56 -12.86 -6.93
C ALA A 202 11.91 -11.52 -6.58
N ALA A 203 12.45 -10.79 -5.59
CA ALA A 203 11.99 -9.46 -5.21
C ALA A 203 12.11 -8.46 -6.37
N CYS A 204 13.25 -8.46 -7.08
CA CYS A 204 13.46 -7.61 -8.25
C CYS A 204 12.54 -8.00 -9.41
N ALA A 205 12.33 -9.30 -9.66
CA ALA A 205 11.39 -9.77 -10.67
C ALA A 205 9.97 -9.28 -10.37
N ARG A 206 9.54 -9.36 -9.11
CA ARG A 206 8.24 -8.84 -8.68
C ARG A 206 8.16 -7.32 -8.81
N ALA A 207 9.21 -6.61 -8.41
CA ALA A 207 9.27 -5.16 -8.52
C ALA A 207 9.21 -4.69 -9.99
N LEU A 208 9.87 -5.41 -10.90
CA LEU A 208 9.80 -5.16 -12.33
C LEU A 208 8.41 -5.41 -12.90
N GLU A 209 7.70 -6.43 -12.42
CA GLU A 209 6.32 -6.68 -12.80
C GLU A 209 5.41 -5.54 -12.32
N ASP A 210 5.47 -5.18 -11.04
CA ASP A 210 4.63 -4.14 -10.44
C ASP A 210 4.88 -2.77 -11.10
N ILE A 211 6.14 -2.36 -11.31
CA ILE A 211 6.44 -1.07 -11.92
C ILE A 211 6.03 -1.01 -13.40
N ARG A 212 6.13 -2.11 -14.15
CA ARG A 212 5.63 -2.19 -15.54
C ARG A 212 4.11 -2.15 -15.58
N SER A 213 3.44 -2.85 -14.68
CA SER A 213 1.99 -2.80 -14.56
C SER A 213 1.51 -1.40 -14.25
N VAL A 214 2.18 -0.68 -13.34
CA VAL A 214 1.89 0.73 -13.07
C VAL A 214 2.20 1.59 -14.30
N SER A 215 3.36 1.44 -14.94
CA SER A 215 3.70 2.20 -16.15
C SER A 215 2.61 2.08 -17.22
N ASN A 216 2.16 0.86 -17.51
CA ASN A 216 1.09 0.61 -18.47
C ASN A 216 -0.23 1.25 -18.00
N LEU A 217 -0.55 1.15 -16.71
CA LEU A 217 -1.73 1.78 -16.12
C LEU A 217 -1.69 3.31 -16.27
N LEU A 218 -0.53 3.96 -16.10
CA LEU A 218 -0.39 5.41 -16.20
C LEU A 218 -0.58 5.94 -17.63
N GLU A 219 -0.44 5.08 -18.65
CA GLU A 219 -0.65 5.41 -20.07
C GLU A 219 -2.09 5.18 -20.53
N LEU A 220 -2.92 4.49 -19.75
CA LEU A 220 -4.32 4.25 -20.08
C LEU A 220 -5.11 5.56 -20.10
N SER A 221 -6.01 5.69 -21.08
CA SER A 221 -6.88 6.88 -21.21
C SER A 221 -7.83 7.01 -20.03
N GLU A 222 -8.21 5.90 -19.41
CA GLU A 222 -9.03 5.85 -18.20
C GLU A 222 -8.28 6.42 -16.99
N PHE A 223 -6.95 6.35 -16.95
CA PHE A 223 -6.15 6.86 -15.82
C PHE A 223 -6.14 8.40 -15.76
N LEU A 224 -6.47 9.09 -16.87
CA LEU A 224 -6.69 10.55 -16.88
C LEU A 224 -7.78 10.98 -15.87
N GLN A 225 -8.66 10.04 -15.52
CA GLN A 225 -9.79 10.24 -14.62
C GLN A 225 -9.45 10.12 -13.15
N CYS A 226 -8.32 9.47 -12.84
CA CYS A 226 -7.86 9.29 -11.48
C CYS A 226 -7.56 10.66 -10.83
N ARG A 227 -7.92 10.78 -9.55
CA ARG A 227 -7.65 11.93 -8.70
C ARG A 227 -6.98 11.44 -7.43
N SER A 228 -6.04 12.22 -6.93
CA SER A 228 -5.40 11.99 -5.63
C SER A 228 -5.18 13.33 -4.94
N CYS A 229 -4.81 13.30 -3.65
CA CYS A 229 -4.47 14.50 -2.90
C CYS A 229 -2.95 14.59 -2.69
N PRO A 230 -2.37 15.81 -2.69
CA PRO A 230 -0.93 16.02 -2.50
C PRO A 230 -0.38 15.37 -1.23
N ASP A 231 -1.12 15.33 -0.13
CA ASP A 231 -0.64 14.73 1.13
C ASP A 231 -0.43 13.21 1.03
N ILE A 232 -1.32 12.50 0.32
CA ILE A 232 -1.15 11.05 0.09
C ILE A 232 0.05 10.83 -0.83
N ALA A 233 0.15 11.58 -1.94
CA ALA A 233 1.27 11.48 -2.86
C ALA A 233 2.60 11.77 -2.16
N SER A 234 2.68 12.86 -1.38
CA SER A 234 3.86 13.20 -0.59
C SER A 234 4.20 12.12 0.43
N THR A 235 3.21 11.49 1.09
CA THR A 235 3.47 10.40 2.04
C THR A 235 4.12 9.20 1.36
N TYR A 236 3.62 8.78 0.21
CA TYR A 236 4.21 7.67 -0.55
C TYR A 236 5.59 8.03 -1.10
N THR A 237 5.75 9.23 -1.66
CA THR A 237 7.04 9.72 -2.18
C THR A 237 8.10 9.82 -1.07
N SER A 238 7.73 10.32 0.12
CA SER A 238 8.61 10.42 1.29
C SER A 238 9.02 9.05 1.83
N LYS A 239 8.08 8.09 1.87
CA LYS A 239 8.40 6.70 2.22
C LYS A 239 9.32 6.04 1.19
N ALA A 240 9.08 6.25 -0.10
CA ALA A 240 9.97 5.78 -1.15
C ALA A 240 11.38 6.40 -1.05
N LEU A 241 11.49 7.67 -0.67
CA LEU A 241 12.77 8.33 -0.36
C LEU A 241 13.47 7.71 0.85
N THR A 242 12.73 7.28 1.87
CA THR A 242 13.32 6.60 3.03
C THR A 242 13.89 5.23 2.62
N GLU A 243 13.16 4.47 1.81
CA GLU A 243 13.61 3.16 1.33
C GLU A 243 14.77 3.26 0.33
N ILE A 244 14.81 4.30 -0.54
CA ILE A 244 15.95 4.48 -1.45
C ILE A 244 17.23 4.84 -0.67
N ASP A 245 17.11 5.58 0.43
CA ASP A 245 18.23 5.86 1.33
C ASP A 245 18.71 4.61 2.07
N ALA A 246 17.78 3.76 2.52
CA ALA A 246 18.10 2.46 3.09
C ALA A 246 18.81 1.57 2.06
N LEU A 247 18.35 1.56 0.80
CA LEU A 247 18.99 0.80 -0.28
C LEU A 247 20.41 1.29 -0.57
N LEU A 248 20.60 2.60 -0.72
CA LEU A 248 21.93 3.19 -0.98
C LEU A 248 22.91 2.87 0.15
N LYS A 249 22.44 2.90 1.40
CA LYS A 249 23.24 2.49 2.56
C LYS A 249 23.56 1.00 2.52
N ALA A 250 22.58 0.14 2.26
CA ALA A 250 22.78 -1.31 2.19
C ALA A 250 23.74 -1.73 1.07
N ILE A 251 23.73 -1.02 -0.07
CA ILE A 251 24.69 -1.19 -1.17
C ILE A 251 26.10 -0.78 -0.72
N ALA A 252 26.24 0.35 -0.03
CA ALA A 252 27.54 0.78 0.50
C ALA A 252 28.07 -0.19 1.57
N ASP A 253 27.20 -0.74 2.41
CA ASP A 253 27.56 -1.72 3.43
C ASP A 253 27.92 -3.09 2.81
N CYS A 254 27.32 -3.46 1.67
CA CYS A 254 27.72 -4.65 0.89
C CYS A 254 29.17 -4.57 0.37
N ASP A 255 29.67 -3.35 0.08
CA ASP A 255 31.07 -3.13 -0.32
C ASP A 255 32.06 -3.35 0.85
N VAL A 256 31.59 -3.30 2.11
CA VAL A 256 32.42 -3.36 3.33
C VAL A 256 32.28 -4.67 4.10
N SER A 257 31.06 -5.22 4.22
CA SER A 257 30.77 -6.47 4.95
C SER A 257 29.54 -7.21 4.38
N PRO A 258 29.73 -8.24 3.54
CA PRO A 258 28.62 -8.98 2.91
C PRO A 258 27.77 -9.79 3.91
N GLU A 259 28.30 -10.10 5.09
CA GLU A 259 27.64 -10.91 6.14
C GLU A 259 26.64 -10.10 7.01
N ALA A 260 26.70 -8.75 7.00
CA ALA A 260 25.94 -7.89 7.92
C ALA A 260 24.81 -7.06 7.29
N SER A 261 24.74 -6.99 5.95
CA SER A 261 23.77 -6.14 5.25
C SER A 261 22.33 -6.62 5.45
N GLU A 262 21.40 -5.69 5.69
CA GLU A 262 19.95 -5.93 5.73
C GLU A 262 19.47 -6.74 4.50
N PRO A 263 18.34 -7.47 4.62
CA PRO A 263 17.80 -8.20 3.48
C PRO A 263 17.36 -7.22 2.39
N LEU A 264 18.25 -6.96 1.43
CA LEU A 264 18.03 -6.14 0.23
C LEU A 264 16.70 -6.47 -0.46
N ALA A 265 16.29 -7.74 -0.44
CA ALA A 265 15.00 -8.18 -0.96
C ALA A 265 13.79 -7.48 -0.30
N LEU A 266 13.81 -7.26 1.02
CA LEU A 266 12.74 -6.55 1.73
C LEU A 266 12.72 -5.07 1.35
N ILE A 267 13.90 -4.42 1.34
CA ILE A 267 14.04 -3.02 0.93
C ILE A 267 13.50 -2.83 -0.49
N VAL A 268 13.83 -3.73 -1.41
CA VAL A 268 13.33 -3.69 -2.80
C VAL A 268 11.81 -3.80 -2.87
N ILE A 269 11.21 -4.75 -2.15
CA ILE A 269 9.74 -4.93 -2.12
C ILE A 269 9.05 -3.69 -1.55
N GLN A 270 9.60 -3.13 -0.48
CA GLN A 270 9.02 -1.99 0.21
C GLN A 270 9.18 -0.71 -0.63
N LEU A 271 10.36 -0.52 -1.23
CA LEU A 271 10.64 0.55 -2.18
C LEU A 271 9.69 0.50 -3.38
N VAL A 272 9.51 -0.65 -4.04
CA VAL A 272 8.63 -0.71 -5.21
C VAL A 272 7.17 -0.44 -4.83
N SER A 273 6.73 -0.92 -3.67
CA SER A 273 5.37 -0.67 -3.18
C SER A 273 5.12 0.83 -2.99
N TYR A 274 6.04 1.52 -2.31
CA TYR A 274 5.90 2.96 -2.09
C TYR A 274 6.13 3.78 -3.36
N LEU A 275 7.07 3.38 -4.21
CA LEU A 275 7.32 4.01 -5.50
C LEU A 275 6.09 3.91 -6.40
N CYS A 276 5.50 2.72 -6.55
CA CYS A 276 4.27 2.53 -7.32
C CYS A 276 3.12 3.37 -6.78
N GLY A 277 2.94 3.38 -5.45
CA GLY A 277 1.97 4.25 -4.79
C GLY A 277 2.23 5.74 -5.09
N GLY A 278 3.47 6.19 -5.01
CA GLY A 278 3.88 7.56 -5.30
C GLY A 278 3.62 7.93 -6.76
N LEU A 279 4.03 7.07 -7.71
CA LEU A 279 3.82 7.27 -9.14
C LEU A 279 2.33 7.38 -9.51
N ILE A 280 1.49 6.48 -9.02
CA ILE A 280 0.04 6.51 -9.25
C ILE A 280 -0.55 7.82 -8.74
N ASN A 281 -0.26 8.18 -7.48
CA ASN A 281 -0.86 9.36 -6.86
C ASN A 281 -0.32 10.67 -7.46
N SER A 282 0.97 10.75 -7.76
CA SER A 282 1.60 11.92 -8.40
C SER A 282 1.13 12.10 -9.84
N LYS A 283 0.94 11.01 -10.60
CA LYS A 283 0.39 11.08 -11.96
C LYS A 283 -1.08 11.49 -11.96
N ALA A 284 -1.87 11.00 -10.99
CA ALA A 284 -3.24 11.44 -10.81
C ALA A 284 -3.33 12.95 -10.48
N ILE A 285 -2.41 13.47 -9.66
CA ILE A 285 -2.29 14.90 -9.40
C ILE A 285 -1.88 15.65 -10.66
N ALA A 286 -0.87 15.18 -11.40
CA ALA A 286 -0.43 15.78 -12.66
C ALA A 286 -1.60 15.94 -13.65
N ASN A 287 -2.44 14.90 -13.79
CA ASN A 287 -3.61 14.92 -14.67
C ASN A 287 -4.72 15.90 -14.21
N SER A 288 -4.66 16.36 -12.96
CA SER A 288 -5.63 17.29 -12.35
C SER A 288 -5.04 18.66 -12.01
N ALA A 289 -3.74 18.86 -12.26
CA ALA A 289 -3.04 20.09 -11.93
C ALA A 289 -3.53 21.25 -12.81
N SER A 290 -3.72 22.42 -12.20
CA SER A 290 -4.26 23.61 -12.87
C SER A 290 -3.23 24.30 -13.77
N ALA A 291 -1.95 24.28 -13.38
CA ALA A 291 -0.86 24.81 -14.17
C ALA A 291 -0.29 23.72 -15.09
N ILE A 292 -0.32 23.98 -16.41
CA ILE A 292 0.22 23.06 -17.43
C ILE A 292 1.68 22.73 -17.15
N GLU A 293 2.48 23.71 -16.73
CA GLU A 293 3.89 23.51 -16.37
C GLU A 293 4.08 22.47 -15.24
N THR A 294 3.25 22.54 -14.19
CA THR A 294 3.29 21.57 -13.09
C THR A 294 2.80 20.19 -13.51
N SER A 295 1.81 20.13 -14.39
CA SER A 295 1.28 18.89 -14.97
C SER A 295 2.34 18.16 -15.79
N ASP A 296 3.00 18.89 -16.69
CA ASP A 296 4.05 18.37 -17.55
C ASP A 296 5.28 17.97 -16.74
N ALA A 297 5.69 18.79 -15.76
CA ALA A 297 6.82 18.50 -14.89
C ALA A 297 6.59 17.23 -14.04
N LEU A 298 5.44 17.10 -13.37
CA LEU A 298 5.10 15.90 -12.61
C LEU A 298 4.97 14.67 -13.50
N SER A 299 4.41 14.82 -14.70
CA SER A 299 4.31 13.73 -15.68
C SER A 299 5.67 13.26 -16.17
N ALA A 300 6.59 14.19 -16.42
CA ALA A 300 7.98 13.88 -16.79
C ALA A 300 8.70 13.18 -15.64
N LEU A 301 8.56 13.66 -14.41
CA LEU A 301 9.14 13.01 -13.22
C LEU A 301 8.58 11.60 -13.01
N CYS A 302 7.28 11.37 -13.23
CA CYS A 302 6.72 10.02 -13.15
C CYS A 302 7.37 9.07 -14.16
N LYS A 303 7.63 9.52 -15.39
CA LYS A 303 8.34 8.74 -16.41
C LYS A 303 9.79 8.48 -16.00
N SER A 304 10.54 9.51 -15.62
CA SER A 304 11.94 9.35 -15.19
C SER A 304 12.06 8.43 -13.96
N CYS A 305 11.19 8.55 -12.96
CA CYS A 305 11.16 7.63 -11.82
C CYS A 305 10.83 6.18 -12.23
N THR A 306 9.98 6.00 -13.24
CA THR A 306 9.65 4.66 -13.78
C THR A 306 10.84 4.05 -14.51
N ASP A 307 11.54 4.84 -15.33
CA ASP A 307 12.74 4.42 -16.07
C ASP A 307 13.89 4.08 -15.12
N ASP A 308 14.16 4.96 -14.14
CA ASP A 308 15.20 4.74 -13.14
C ASP A 308 14.87 3.58 -12.21
N GLY A 309 13.61 3.42 -11.79
CA GLY A 309 13.17 2.26 -11.01
C GLY A 309 13.32 0.95 -11.80
N THR A 310 12.95 0.95 -13.08
CA THR A 310 13.12 -0.22 -13.96
C THR A 310 14.60 -0.55 -14.16
N GLY A 311 15.44 0.45 -14.41
CA GLY A 311 16.88 0.30 -14.53
C GLY A 311 17.50 -0.24 -13.24
N LEU A 312 17.10 0.30 -12.09
CA LEU A 312 17.53 -0.13 -10.77
C LEU A 312 17.24 -1.62 -10.55
N PHE A 313 15.98 -2.03 -10.64
CA PHE A 313 15.58 -3.41 -10.36
C PHE A 313 16.13 -4.42 -11.40
N THR A 314 16.29 -4.00 -12.66
CA THR A 314 16.90 -4.85 -13.70
C THR A 314 18.37 -5.13 -13.39
N ASN A 315 19.13 -4.11 -12.99
CA ASN A 315 20.55 -4.28 -12.69
C ASN A 315 20.76 -4.99 -11.34
N LEU A 316 19.88 -4.77 -10.36
CA LEU A 316 19.91 -5.46 -9.07
C LEU A 316 19.54 -6.95 -9.16
N ALA A 317 18.78 -7.36 -10.20
CA ALA A 317 18.47 -8.76 -10.48
C ALA A 317 19.59 -9.52 -11.21
N GLY A 318 20.59 -8.80 -11.76
CA GLY A 318 21.69 -9.39 -12.52
C GLY A 318 22.82 -9.89 -11.65
N ASP A 319 23.70 -10.73 -12.21
CA ASP A 319 24.87 -11.23 -11.48
C ASP A 319 25.86 -10.10 -11.14
N PHE A 320 26.24 -10.02 -9.85
CA PHE A 320 27.05 -8.94 -9.28
C PHE A 320 28.45 -8.87 -9.88
N GLY A 321 28.70 -7.85 -10.70
CA GLY A 321 30.03 -7.35 -11.02
C GLY A 321 30.16 -5.90 -10.53
N GLU A 322 31.38 -5.46 -10.22
CA GLU A 322 31.68 -4.11 -9.67
C GLU A 322 31.08 -2.98 -10.53
N TRP A 323 31.07 -3.15 -11.86
CA TRP A 323 30.45 -2.19 -12.78
C TRP A 323 28.92 -2.13 -12.66
N ARG A 324 28.24 -3.23 -12.31
CA ARG A 324 26.77 -3.25 -12.13
C ARG A 324 26.36 -2.56 -10.83
N LEU A 325 27.16 -2.67 -9.77
CA LEU A 325 26.94 -1.92 -8.52
C LEU A 325 27.00 -0.41 -8.76
N ASN A 326 27.92 0.04 -9.60
CA ASN A 326 27.98 1.45 -10.01
C ASN A 326 26.72 1.86 -10.80
N VAL A 327 26.23 1.04 -11.72
CA VAL A 327 24.99 1.30 -12.47
C VAL A 327 23.76 1.35 -11.54
N VAL A 328 23.65 0.40 -10.61
CA VAL A 328 22.60 0.39 -9.57
C VAL A 328 22.65 1.69 -8.76
N ARG A 329 23.83 2.10 -8.31
CA ARG A 329 24.03 3.36 -7.56
C ARG A 329 23.58 4.57 -8.36
N THR A 330 23.95 4.66 -9.64
CA THR A 330 23.54 5.77 -10.50
C THR A 330 22.02 5.87 -10.67
N HIS A 331 21.32 4.75 -10.88
CA HIS A 331 19.86 4.74 -10.96
C HIS A 331 19.21 5.06 -9.61
N ALA A 332 19.76 4.56 -8.50
CA ALA A 332 19.24 4.87 -7.16
C ALA A 332 19.40 6.36 -6.80
N GLU A 333 20.53 6.98 -7.14
CA GLU A 333 20.76 8.42 -6.94
C GLU A 333 19.87 9.28 -7.85
N ALA A 334 19.69 8.88 -9.11
CA ALA A 334 18.77 9.54 -10.04
C ALA A 334 17.32 9.44 -9.55
N LEU A 335 16.88 8.25 -9.13
CA LEU A 335 15.55 8.03 -8.56
C LEU A 335 15.34 8.87 -7.30
N LYS A 336 16.32 8.92 -6.39
CA LYS A 336 16.28 9.78 -5.20
C LYS A 336 16.10 11.24 -5.60
N LYS A 337 16.90 11.76 -6.53
CA LYS A 337 16.80 13.14 -7.01
C LYS A 337 15.41 13.43 -7.59
N ASN A 338 14.89 12.54 -8.44
CA ASN A 338 13.59 12.71 -9.08
C ASN A 338 12.44 12.68 -8.06
N LEU A 339 12.50 11.79 -7.05
CA LEU A 339 11.54 11.74 -5.96
C LEU A 339 11.59 13.00 -5.07
N THR A 340 12.78 13.55 -4.79
CA THR A 340 12.91 14.82 -4.05
C THR A 340 12.31 16.00 -4.84
N GLN A 341 12.53 16.05 -6.15
CA GLN A 341 11.91 17.07 -7.01
C GLN A 341 10.39 16.90 -7.06
N MET A 342 9.91 15.66 -7.13
CA MET A 342 8.49 15.34 -7.08
C MET A 342 7.87 15.79 -5.75
N GLU A 343 8.52 15.55 -4.62
CA GLU A 343 8.05 16.01 -3.30
C GLU A 343 7.95 17.54 -3.22
N CYS A 344 8.91 18.27 -3.79
CA CYS A 344 8.87 19.73 -3.89
C CYS A 344 7.65 20.21 -4.69
N LEU A 345 7.43 19.68 -5.90
CA LEU A 345 6.28 20.05 -6.73
C LEU A 345 4.95 19.64 -6.09
N LEU A 346 4.89 18.51 -5.41
CA LEU A 346 3.70 18.09 -4.67
C LEU A 346 3.40 19.05 -3.51
N SER A 347 4.43 19.59 -2.85
CA SER A 347 4.27 20.60 -1.81
C SER A 347 3.72 21.92 -2.35
N GLU A 348 4.08 22.31 -3.58
CA GLU A 348 3.53 23.47 -4.29
C GLU A 348 2.11 23.22 -4.80
N CYS A 349 1.79 21.96 -5.14
CA CYS A 349 0.44 21.53 -5.50
C CYS A 349 -0.51 21.44 -4.31
N LYS A 350 0.00 21.52 -3.07
CA LYS A 350 -0.89 21.72 -1.92
C LYS A 350 -1.66 23.00 -2.16
N PRO A 351 -2.98 23.02 -1.93
CA PRO A 351 -3.73 24.26 -2.03
C PRO A 351 -3.07 25.26 -1.07
N GLN A 352 -2.36 26.25 -1.63
CA GLN A 352 -1.99 27.44 -0.89
C GLN A 352 -3.30 28.16 -0.64
N VAL A 353 -3.88 27.87 0.52
CA VAL A 353 -4.95 28.68 1.11
C VAL A 353 -4.31 30.04 1.38
N LYS A 354 -4.26 30.89 0.36
CA LYS A 354 -4.25 32.34 0.55
C LYS A 354 -5.63 32.66 1.12
N ASP A 355 -5.62 32.96 2.42
CA ASP A 355 -6.73 33.43 3.26
C ASP A 355 -7.91 34.04 2.48
N VAL A 356 -8.85 33.19 2.05
CA VAL A 356 -10.26 33.53 2.26
C VAL A 356 -10.47 33.14 3.71
N ASN A 357 -10.69 34.09 4.63
CA ASN A 357 -10.94 33.82 6.05
C ASN A 357 -11.89 32.62 6.23
N GLU A 358 -11.32 31.44 6.45
CA GLU A 358 -12.04 30.16 6.51
C GLU A 358 -12.87 30.04 7.79
N GLU A 359 -12.76 31.02 8.69
CA GLU A 359 -13.57 31.14 9.90
C GLU A 359 -15.02 31.61 9.61
N ASP A 360 -15.34 32.11 8.40
CA ASP A 360 -16.62 32.81 8.18
C ASP A 360 -17.49 32.26 7.02
N LEU A 361 -17.19 31.10 6.42
CA LEU A 361 -17.96 30.58 5.27
C LEU A 361 -19.45 30.32 5.60
N ALA A 362 -19.74 29.89 6.83
CA ALA A 362 -21.11 29.67 7.30
C ALA A 362 -21.89 30.98 7.47
N SER A 363 -21.26 31.99 8.08
CA SER A 363 -21.79 33.35 8.22
C SER A 363 -21.99 34.01 6.85
N MET A 364 -21.05 33.80 5.94
CA MET A 364 -21.09 34.32 4.58
C MET A 364 -22.23 33.71 3.76
N LEU A 365 -22.46 32.39 3.85
CA LEU A 365 -23.60 31.73 3.19
C LEU A 365 -24.94 32.22 3.75
N GLU A 366 -25.08 32.29 5.07
CA GLU A 366 -26.31 32.78 5.69
C GLU A 366 -26.58 34.24 5.32
N LYS A 367 -25.53 35.08 5.32
CA LYS A 367 -25.61 36.48 4.87
C LYS A 367 -25.99 36.59 3.39
N GLU A 368 -25.48 35.71 2.53
CA GLU A 368 -25.82 35.72 1.11
C GLU A 368 -27.26 35.27 0.84
N LEU A 369 -27.75 34.26 1.55
CA LEU A 369 -29.17 33.85 1.47
C LEU A 369 -30.09 34.95 1.98
N GLN A 370 -29.71 35.61 3.08
CA GLN A 370 -30.44 36.76 3.61
C GLN A 370 -30.46 37.93 2.61
N ASN A 371 -29.30 38.26 2.03
CA ASN A 371 -29.20 39.27 0.98
C ASN A 371 -30.04 38.90 -0.26
N THR A 372 -30.05 37.62 -0.65
CA THR A 372 -30.87 37.12 -1.77
C THR A 372 -32.36 37.30 -1.47
N MET A 373 -32.84 36.96 -0.27
CA MET A 373 -34.22 37.20 0.14
C MET A 373 -34.57 38.70 0.10
N GLU A 374 -33.68 39.57 0.56
CA GLU A 374 -33.86 41.03 0.52
C GLU A 374 -33.88 41.58 -0.91
N LEU A 375 -33.06 41.05 -1.80
CA LEU A 375 -33.07 41.39 -3.23
C LEU A 375 -34.38 40.98 -3.90
N VAL A 376 -34.86 39.76 -3.63
CA VAL A 376 -36.13 39.28 -4.18
C VAL A 376 -37.33 40.06 -3.62
N ALA A 377 -37.33 40.39 -2.33
CA ALA A 377 -38.38 41.21 -1.72
C ALA A 377 -38.39 42.64 -2.29
N ARG A 378 -37.20 43.24 -2.49
CA ARG A 378 -37.06 44.53 -3.17
C ARG A 378 -37.56 44.46 -4.62
N ALA A 379 -37.25 43.37 -5.32
CA ALA A 379 -37.72 43.15 -6.68
C ALA A 379 -39.25 43.05 -6.73
N GLU A 380 -39.87 42.26 -5.85
CA GLU A 380 -41.33 42.16 -5.72
C GLU A 380 -41.97 43.53 -5.47
N GLN A 381 -41.44 44.30 -4.52
CA GLN A 381 -41.94 45.64 -4.24
C GLN A 381 -41.80 46.55 -5.46
N ARG A 382 -40.66 46.50 -6.17
CA ARG A 382 -40.46 47.31 -7.36
C ARG A 382 -41.43 46.95 -8.48
N PHE A 383 -41.78 45.67 -8.66
CA PHE A 383 -42.82 45.27 -9.61
C PHE A 383 -44.19 45.84 -9.24
N ARG A 384 -44.55 45.87 -7.94
CA ARG A 384 -45.78 46.53 -7.48
C ARG A 384 -45.77 48.03 -7.79
N ASP A 385 -44.65 48.70 -7.56
CA ASP A 385 -44.51 50.13 -7.87
C ASP A 385 -44.60 50.40 -9.38
N LEU A 386 -43.99 49.53 -10.20
CA LEU A 386 -44.06 49.61 -11.66
C LEU A 386 -45.47 49.36 -12.19
N LEU A 387 -46.21 48.45 -11.57
CA LEU A 387 -47.61 48.21 -11.91
C LEU A 387 -48.44 49.48 -11.68
N GLU A 388 -48.26 50.16 -10.55
CA GLU A 388 -48.97 51.41 -10.27
C GLU A 388 -48.52 52.55 -11.20
N GLN A 389 -47.23 52.65 -11.49
CA GLN A 389 -46.69 53.61 -12.48
C GLN A 389 -47.28 53.36 -13.87
N SER A 390 -47.42 52.10 -14.30
CA SER A 390 -47.97 51.77 -15.61
C SER A 390 -49.38 52.33 -15.81
N LYS A 391 -50.22 52.34 -14.75
CA LYS A 391 -51.59 52.89 -14.79
C LYS A 391 -51.63 54.39 -15.06
N THR A 392 -50.56 55.12 -14.74
CA THR A 392 -50.47 56.57 -14.99
C THR A 392 -49.78 56.89 -16.31
N LEU A 393 -48.82 56.05 -16.73
CA LEU A 393 -48.01 56.28 -17.93
C LEU A 393 -48.61 55.69 -19.22
N MET A 394 -49.47 54.67 -19.12
CA MET A 394 -49.99 53.91 -20.27
C MET A 394 -51.51 53.95 -20.33
N THR A 395 -52.08 53.83 -21.54
CA THR A 395 -53.53 53.80 -21.75
C THR A 395 -53.94 52.72 -22.75
N GLY A 396 -55.21 52.29 -22.68
CA GLY A 396 -55.79 51.33 -23.62
C GLY A 396 -55.15 49.93 -23.55
N ILE A 397 -54.95 49.32 -24.72
CA ILE A 397 -54.48 47.93 -24.86
C ILE A 397 -53.06 47.75 -24.31
N GLN A 398 -52.18 48.76 -24.44
CA GLN A 398 -50.83 48.71 -23.88
C GLN A 398 -50.84 48.56 -22.36
N LEU A 399 -51.71 49.32 -21.66
CA LEU A 399 -51.86 49.19 -20.20
C LEU A 399 -52.32 47.80 -19.79
N GLU A 400 -53.29 47.22 -20.51
CA GLU A 400 -53.80 45.87 -20.20
C GLU A 400 -52.71 44.80 -20.35
N VAL A 401 -51.90 44.88 -21.40
CA VAL A 401 -50.79 43.94 -21.64
C VAL A 401 -49.70 44.10 -20.59
N HIS A 402 -49.22 45.33 -20.35
CA HIS A 402 -48.13 45.58 -19.41
C HIS A 402 -48.53 45.27 -17.96
N SER A 403 -49.78 45.54 -17.56
CA SER A 403 -50.27 45.19 -16.23
C SER A 403 -50.27 43.68 -15.98
N LYS A 404 -50.77 42.86 -16.91
CA LYS A 404 -50.74 41.38 -16.79
C LYS A 404 -49.33 40.82 -16.68
N ILE A 405 -48.38 41.39 -17.42
CA ILE A 405 -46.96 41.01 -17.37
C ILE A 405 -46.37 41.35 -16.00
N LEU A 406 -46.57 42.58 -15.51
CA LEU A 406 -46.07 43.03 -14.21
C LEU A 406 -46.70 42.27 -13.03
N ASP A 407 -47.99 41.95 -13.12
CA ASP A 407 -48.68 41.09 -12.15
C ASP A 407 -48.07 39.68 -12.12
N SER A 408 -47.80 39.11 -13.30
CA SER A 408 -47.16 37.80 -13.42
C SER A 408 -45.73 37.81 -12.87
N CYS A 409 -44.96 38.87 -13.12
CA CYS A 409 -43.62 39.07 -12.56
C CYS A 409 -43.64 39.24 -11.04
N THR A 410 -44.64 39.94 -10.50
CA THR A 410 -44.85 40.08 -9.05
C THR A 410 -45.10 38.71 -8.42
N GLY A 411 -45.99 37.91 -9.00
CA GLY A 411 -46.24 36.55 -8.53
C GLY A 411 -45.02 35.62 -8.68
N LEU A 412 -44.21 35.80 -9.73
CA LEU A 412 -42.94 35.08 -9.89
C LEU A 412 -41.97 35.43 -8.76
N MET A 413 -41.78 36.70 -8.42
CA MET A 413 -40.92 37.09 -7.28
C MET A 413 -41.43 36.51 -5.96
N ALA A 414 -42.73 36.50 -5.72
CA ALA A 414 -43.31 35.90 -4.51
C ALA A 414 -43.03 34.39 -4.42
N ALA A 415 -43.14 33.66 -5.54
CA ALA A 415 -42.80 32.24 -5.61
C ALA A 415 -41.29 32.00 -5.35
N ILE A 416 -40.42 32.88 -5.86
CA ILE A 416 -38.97 32.79 -5.65
C ILE A 416 -38.62 33.11 -4.19
N ALA A 417 -39.28 34.09 -3.56
CA ALA A 417 -39.09 34.40 -2.15
C ALA A 417 -39.40 33.17 -1.28
N LEU A 418 -40.50 32.47 -1.58
CA LEU A 418 -40.85 31.22 -0.90
C LEU A 418 -39.80 30.12 -1.15
N LEU A 419 -39.29 29.99 -2.37
CA LEU A 419 -38.24 29.01 -2.70
C LEU A 419 -36.96 29.25 -1.91
N VAL A 420 -36.47 30.49 -1.85
CA VAL A 420 -35.25 30.84 -1.10
C VAL A 420 -35.46 30.59 0.40
N ALA A 421 -36.64 30.91 0.94
CA ALA A 421 -36.98 30.60 2.33
C ALA A 421 -36.98 29.08 2.59
N LYS A 422 -37.55 28.27 1.69
CA LYS A 422 -37.55 26.81 1.78
C LYS A 422 -36.15 26.22 1.63
N ALA A 423 -35.30 26.80 0.80
CA ALA A 423 -33.90 26.39 0.65
C ALA A 423 -33.13 26.60 1.95
N ARG A 424 -33.35 27.73 2.63
CA ARG A 424 -32.77 28.01 3.96
C ARG A 424 -33.28 27.05 5.03
N GLU A 425 -34.59 26.77 5.07
CA GLU A 425 -35.16 25.77 5.99
C GLU A 425 -34.52 24.38 5.81
N LEU A 426 -34.34 23.94 4.56
CA LEU A 426 -33.71 22.66 4.24
C LEU A 426 -32.23 22.65 4.65
N GLN A 427 -31.48 23.73 4.41
CA GLN A 427 -30.08 23.82 4.85
C GLN A 427 -29.94 23.71 6.37
N ASN A 428 -30.83 24.37 7.12
CA ASN A 428 -30.86 24.27 8.57
C ASN A 428 -31.11 22.83 9.04
N GLU A 429 -31.99 22.08 8.36
CA GLU A 429 -32.20 20.66 8.64
C GLU A 429 -30.95 19.84 8.38
N ILE A 430 -30.35 19.96 7.18
CA ILE A 430 -29.15 19.22 6.77
C ILE A 430 -28.02 19.43 7.78
N VAL A 431 -27.80 20.67 8.22
CA VAL A 431 -26.78 21.00 9.21
C VAL A 431 -27.14 20.42 10.58
N SER A 432 -28.40 20.55 11.01
CA SER A 432 -28.84 20.07 12.31
C SER A 432 -28.71 18.56 12.46
N GLU A 433 -28.99 17.80 11.40
CA GLU A 433 -28.91 16.34 11.36
C GLU A 433 -27.48 15.86 11.08
N GLY A 434 -26.73 16.56 10.21
CA GLY A 434 -25.43 16.13 9.71
C GLY A 434 -24.21 16.53 10.55
N ARG A 435 -24.33 17.53 11.43
CA ARG A 435 -23.18 18.04 12.19
C ARG A 435 -22.72 17.14 13.34
N GLY A 436 -23.59 16.28 13.88
CA GLY A 436 -23.28 15.49 15.07
C GLY A 436 -22.84 16.40 16.24
N ALA A 437 -21.63 16.15 16.78
CA ALA A 437 -21.04 16.98 17.83
C ALA A 437 -20.31 18.25 17.30
N ALA A 438 -20.18 18.42 15.99
CA ALA A 438 -19.50 19.55 15.38
C ALA A 438 -20.35 20.84 15.41
N SER A 439 -19.66 21.99 15.33
CA SER A 439 -20.32 23.29 15.18
C SER A 439 -20.88 23.46 13.76
N VAL A 440 -21.82 24.40 13.57
CA VAL A 440 -22.37 24.76 12.25
C VAL A 440 -21.26 25.22 11.30
N THR A 441 -20.36 26.07 11.80
CA THR A 441 -19.20 26.56 11.05
C THR A 441 -18.30 25.42 10.58
N GLU A 442 -18.03 24.48 11.48
CA GLU A 442 -17.20 23.32 11.16
C GLU A 442 -17.86 22.38 10.15
N PHE A 443 -19.18 22.21 10.21
CA PHE A 443 -19.92 21.42 9.21
C PHE A 443 -19.81 22.02 7.81
N TYR A 444 -20.07 23.32 7.65
CA TYR A 444 -19.94 24.00 6.36
C TYR A 444 -18.49 24.04 5.86
N LYS A 445 -17.51 24.09 6.77
CA LYS A 445 -16.09 23.98 6.43
C LYS A 445 -15.73 22.59 5.90
N ARG A 446 -16.15 21.52 6.58
CA ARG A 446 -15.95 20.14 6.10
C ARG A 446 -16.62 19.86 4.76
N HIS A 447 -17.69 20.59 4.45
CA HIS A 447 -18.43 20.49 3.19
C HIS A 447 -18.22 21.71 2.28
N HIS A 448 -17.02 22.31 2.28
CA HIS A 448 -16.74 23.58 1.58
C HIS A 448 -17.24 23.66 0.13
N ARG A 449 -17.02 22.63 -0.70
CA ARG A 449 -17.48 22.63 -2.12
C ARG A 449 -19.00 22.71 -2.26
N TRP A 450 -19.72 22.06 -1.34
CA TRP A 450 -21.19 22.14 -1.31
C TRP A 450 -21.64 23.52 -0.86
N THR A 451 -21.00 24.08 0.16
CA THR A 451 -21.24 25.44 0.67
C THR A 451 -20.98 26.51 -0.40
N GLU A 452 -19.89 26.38 -1.17
CA GLU A 452 -19.58 27.26 -2.31
C GLU A 452 -20.62 27.16 -3.43
N GLY A 453 -21.08 25.94 -3.73
CA GLY A 453 -22.15 25.72 -4.71
C GLY A 453 -23.46 26.40 -4.30
N LEU A 454 -23.84 26.29 -3.03
CA LEU A 454 -25.01 26.98 -2.46
C LEU A 454 -24.87 28.50 -2.52
N PHE A 455 -23.71 29.02 -2.12
CA PHE A 455 -23.41 30.44 -2.13
C PHE A 455 -23.52 31.01 -3.55
N SER A 456 -22.88 30.34 -4.53
CA SER A 456 -22.91 30.76 -5.94
C SER A 456 -24.31 30.73 -6.54
N ALA A 457 -25.09 29.67 -6.24
CA ALA A 457 -26.47 29.57 -6.70
C ALA A 457 -27.36 30.67 -6.10
N ALA A 458 -27.26 30.94 -4.79
CA ALA A 458 -28.01 32.00 -4.12
C ALA A 458 -27.70 33.38 -4.72
N LYS A 459 -26.41 33.70 -4.87
CA LYS A 459 -25.95 34.95 -5.49
C LYS A 459 -26.50 35.13 -6.91
N SER A 460 -26.53 34.06 -7.69
CA SER A 460 -27.04 34.08 -9.07
C SER A 460 -28.54 34.36 -9.11
N VAL A 461 -29.33 33.81 -8.18
CA VAL A 461 -30.76 34.12 -8.04
C VAL A 461 -30.99 35.60 -7.73
N GLY A 462 -30.22 36.18 -6.79
CA GLY A 462 -30.31 37.61 -6.46
C GLY A 462 -29.96 38.52 -7.62
N ALA A 463 -28.90 38.19 -8.38
CA ALA A 463 -28.50 38.93 -9.57
C ALA A 463 -29.56 38.86 -10.68
N ALA A 464 -30.13 37.68 -10.93
CA ALA A 464 -31.18 37.50 -11.92
C ALA A 464 -32.49 38.24 -11.55
N ALA A 465 -32.83 38.33 -10.26
CA ALA A 465 -33.96 39.12 -9.78
C ALA A 465 -33.80 40.61 -10.09
N ASN A 466 -32.61 41.18 -9.83
CA ASN A 466 -32.31 42.56 -10.19
C ASN A 466 -32.39 42.79 -11.71
N MET A 467 -31.80 41.89 -12.50
CA MET A 467 -31.82 42.00 -13.97
C MET A 467 -33.25 41.99 -14.54
N LEU A 468 -34.13 41.15 -13.99
CA LEU A 468 -35.54 41.12 -14.39
C LEU A 468 -36.25 42.45 -14.11
N VAL A 469 -35.98 43.05 -12.94
CA VAL A 469 -36.53 44.36 -12.55
C VAL A 469 -35.99 45.47 -13.46
N GLU A 470 -34.69 45.46 -13.77
CA GLU A 470 -34.07 46.45 -14.66
C GLU A 470 -34.73 46.46 -16.05
N PHE A 471 -34.98 45.28 -16.63
CA PHE A 471 -35.66 45.20 -17.92
C PHE A 471 -37.13 45.63 -17.84
N ALA A 472 -37.84 45.25 -16.78
CA ALA A 472 -39.22 45.71 -16.58
C ALA A 472 -39.31 47.23 -16.40
N ASP A 473 -38.39 47.83 -15.63
CA ASP A 473 -38.30 49.29 -15.46
C ASP A 473 -38.00 50.00 -16.78
N ALA A 474 -37.11 49.44 -17.61
CA ALA A 474 -36.81 49.97 -18.93
C ALA A 474 -38.03 49.94 -19.85
N ILE A 475 -38.81 48.86 -19.82
CA ILE A 475 -40.03 48.70 -20.63
C ILE A 475 -41.11 49.70 -20.21
N VAL A 476 -41.39 49.84 -18.91
CA VAL A 476 -42.46 50.72 -18.40
C VAL A 476 -42.13 52.20 -18.63
N ASN A 477 -40.86 52.59 -18.45
CA ASN A 477 -40.44 53.97 -18.63
C ASN A 477 -40.15 54.36 -20.10
N GLY A 478 -40.41 53.47 -21.07
CA GLY A 478 -40.17 53.75 -22.49
C GLY A 478 -38.70 54.00 -22.83
N ARG A 479 -37.76 53.45 -22.04
CA ARG A 479 -36.34 53.35 -22.44
C ARG A 479 -36.23 52.23 -23.50
N ASP A 480 -35.04 51.92 -24.02
CA ASP A 480 -34.78 50.85 -25.02
C ASP A 480 -35.07 49.40 -24.52
N GLY A 481 -36.05 49.21 -23.63
CA GLY A 481 -36.49 47.93 -23.08
C GLY A 481 -37.37 47.15 -24.05
N LYS A 482 -37.06 45.86 -24.21
CA LYS A 482 -37.77 44.93 -25.09
C LYS A 482 -38.44 43.82 -24.30
N LEU A 483 -39.67 43.42 -24.68
CA LEU A 483 -40.39 42.31 -24.03
C LEU A 483 -39.60 41.00 -24.12
N GLU A 484 -38.82 40.84 -25.17
CA GLU A 484 -37.92 39.72 -25.42
C GLU A 484 -36.78 39.66 -24.38
N GLN A 485 -36.27 40.80 -23.90
CA GLN A 485 -35.27 40.84 -22.81
C GLN A 485 -35.88 40.39 -21.49
N LEU A 486 -37.11 40.81 -21.20
CA LEU A 486 -37.85 40.37 -20.02
C LEU A 486 -38.11 38.86 -20.04
N LEU A 487 -38.46 38.31 -21.20
CA LEU A 487 -38.66 36.87 -21.40
C LEU A 487 -37.38 36.08 -21.12
N VAL A 488 -36.23 36.53 -21.65
CA VAL A 488 -34.94 35.88 -21.40
C VAL A 488 -34.56 35.95 -19.92
N ALA A 489 -34.73 37.10 -19.26
CA ALA A 489 -34.45 37.23 -17.84
C ALA A 489 -35.37 36.35 -16.97
N ALA A 490 -36.64 36.17 -17.35
CA ALA A 490 -37.58 35.29 -16.64
C ALA A 490 -37.19 33.80 -16.76
N LEU A 491 -36.60 33.39 -17.89
CA LEU A 491 -36.05 32.06 -18.06
C LEU A 491 -34.73 31.89 -17.29
N GLU A 492 -33.87 32.90 -17.29
CA GLU A 492 -32.59 32.88 -16.56
C GLU A 492 -32.82 32.73 -15.06
N ILE A 493 -33.75 33.50 -14.47
CA ILE A 493 -34.05 33.38 -13.04
C ILE A 493 -34.66 32.01 -12.68
N SER A 494 -35.44 31.40 -13.59
CA SER A 494 -35.93 30.02 -13.44
C SER A 494 -34.78 28.99 -13.48
N SER A 495 -33.76 29.24 -14.30
CA SER A 495 -32.55 28.43 -14.34
C SER A 495 -31.75 28.56 -13.04
N CYS A 496 -31.49 29.78 -12.56
CA CYS A 496 -30.78 30.02 -11.30
C CYS A 496 -31.49 29.40 -10.10
N THR A 497 -32.81 29.48 -10.03
CA THR A 497 -33.59 28.86 -8.94
C THR A 497 -33.58 27.33 -9.00
N THR A 498 -33.54 26.75 -10.21
CA THR A 498 -33.32 25.31 -10.39
C THR A 498 -31.93 24.90 -9.92
N GLN A 499 -30.90 25.70 -10.21
CA GLN A 499 -29.54 25.46 -9.70
C GLN A 499 -29.50 25.50 -8.17
N LEU A 500 -30.21 26.45 -7.54
CA LEU A 500 -30.31 26.52 -6.08
C LEU A 500 -31.00 25.29 -5.47
N LEU A 501 -32.08 24.78 -6.10
CA LEU A 501 -32.72 23.52 -5.73
C LEU A 501 -31.73 22.35 -5.83
N VAL A 502 -31.04 22.22 -6.96
CA VAL A 502 -30.08 21.13 -7.20
C VAL A 502 -28.94 21.18 -6.18
N ALA A 503 -28.37 22.35 -5.92
CA ALA A 503 -27.32 22.56 -4.92
C ALA A 503 -27.81 22.19 -3.51
N SER A 504 -29.05 22.58 -3.15
CA SER A 504 -29.65 22.26 -1.85
C SER A 504 -29.94 20.76 -1.68
N ARG A 505 -30.26 20.06 -2.77
CA ARG A 505 -30.57 18.62 -2.75
C ARG A 505 -29.36 17.71 -2.49
N VAL A 506 -28.14 18.13 -2.84
CA VAL A 506 -26.92 17.27 -2.78
C VAL A 506 -26.70 16.60 -1.42
N LYS A 507 -27.05 17.29 -0.32
CA LYS A 507 -26.88 16.79 1.05
C LYS A 507 -28.21 16.53 1.77
N ALA A 508 -29.33 16.70 1.08
CA ALA A 508 -30.65 16.41 1.64
C ALA A 508 -30.93 14.90 1.62
N ARG A 509 -31.69 14.43 2.59
CA ARG A 509 -32.24 13.07 2.55
C ARG A 509 -33.40 13.00 1.56
N SER A 510 -33.54 11.87 0.89
CA SER A 510 -34.61 11.65 -0.10
C SER A 510 -36.02 11.63 0.51
N ASP A 511 -36.14 11.36 1.82
CA ASP A 511 -37.39 11.32 2.58
C ASP A 511 -37.67 12.61 3.37
N SER A 512 -36.89 13.68 3.15
CA SER A 512 -37.07 14.96 3.86
C SER A 512 -38.36 15.66 3.42
N GLY A 513 -39.22 16.00 4.40
CA GLY A 513 -40.39 16.83 4.16
C GLY A 513 -40.03 18.27 3.75
N ARG A 514 -38.87 18.79 4.19
CA ARG A 514 -38.39 20.12 3.78
C ARG A 514 -37.87 20.12 2.34
N LEU A 515 -37.25 19.02 1.89
CA LEU A 515 -36.89 18.85 0.49
C LEU A 515 -38.13 18.82 -0.40
N ALA A 516 -39.17 18.06 -0.03
CA ALA A 516 -40.43 18.05 -0.77
C ALA A 516 -41.06 19.46 -0.87
N GLY A 517 -41.05 20.22 0.24
CA GLY A 517 -41.52 21.60 0.23
C GLY A 517 -40.70 22.54 -0.68
N LEU A 518 -39.38 22.34 -0.77
CA LEU A 518 -38.53 23.09 -1.68
C LEU A 518 -38.79 22.72 -3.16
N GLU A 519 -39.01 21.44 -3.45
CA GLU A 519 -39.36 20.97 -4.80
C GLU A 519 -40.71 21.52 -5.26
N ASP A 520 -41.70 21.60 -4.37
CA ASP A 520 -43.00 22.19 -4.69
C ASP A 520 -42.90 23.71 -4.92
N ALA A 521 -42.07 24.42 -4.16
CA ALA A 521 -41.78 25.83 -4.42
C ALA A 521 -41.10 26.03 -5.79
N ALA A 522 -40.18 25.15 -6.18
CA ALA A 522 -39.53 25.19 -7.50
C ALA A 522 -40.51 24.91 -8.67
N LYS A 523 -41.48 24.02 -8.48
CA LYS A 523 -42.56 23.80 -9.45
C LYS A 523 -43.42 25.05 -9.61
N GLU A 524 -43.75 25.74 -8.51
CA GLU A 524 -44.52 26.98 -8.58
C GLU A 524 -43.75 28.10 -9.28
N VAL A 525 -42.43 28.23 -9.04
CA VAL A 525 -41.56 29.15 -9.80
C VAL A 525 -41.63 28.84 -11.29
N SER A 526 -41.46 27.58 -11.69
CA SER A 526 -41.55 27.17 -13.10
C SER A 526 -42.91 27.51 -13.73
N LYS A 527 -44.00 27.30 -12.99
CA LYS A 527 -45.36 27.65 -13.42
C LYS A 527 -45.54 29.17 -13.58
N MET A 528 -45.03 29.97 -12.65
CA MET A 528 -45.09 31.42 -12.73
C MET A 528 -44.22 31.99 -13.85
N THR A 529 -43.04 31.42 -14.08
CA THR A 529 -42.20 31.74 -15.25
C THR A 529 -42.95 31.45 -16.54
N GLY A 530 -43.64 30.30 -16.64
CA GLY A 530 -44.48 29.98 -17.79
C GLY A 530 -45.58 31.02 -18.06
N LYS A 531 -46.20 31.56 -17.00
CA LYS A 531 -47.17 32.66 -17.13
C LYS A 531 -46.53 33.94 -17.65
N VAL A 532 -45.37 34.35 -17.11
CA VAL A 532 -44.64 35.54 -17.59
C VAL A 532 -44.30 35.41 -19.07
N VAL A 533 -43.82 34.23 -19.50
CA VAL A 533 -43.51 33.96 -20.91
C VAL A 533 -44.77 34.04 -21.78
N ALA A 534 -45.88 33.46 -21.34
CA ALA A 534 -47.14 33.51 -22.07
C ALA A 534 -47.67 34.94 -22.23
N GLU A 535 -47.68 35.74 -21.15
CA GLU A 535 -48.13 37.13 -21.19
C GLU A 535 -47.19 38.01 -22.01
N ALA A 536 -45.87 37.80 -21.93
CA ALA A 536 -44.90 38.52 -22.77
C ALA A 536 -45.11 38.21 -24.26
N ASN A 537 -45.31 36.94 -24.63
CA ASN A 537 -45.59 36.54 -26.02
C ASN A 537 -46.93 37.10 -26.51
N ASN A 538 -47.98 37.04 -25.70
CA ASN A 538 -49.27 37.66 -26.02
C ASN A 538 -49.10 39.17 -26.28
N GLY A 539 -48.29 39.84 -25.47
CA GLY A 539 -47.96 41.26 -25.67
C GLY A 539 -47.24 41.56 -26.98
N VAL A 540 -46.32 40.69 -27.40
CA VAL A 540 -45.64 40.80 -28.71
C VAL A 540 -46.64 40.59 -29.86
N SER A 541 -47.48 39.55 -29.80
CA SER A 541 -48.45 39.26 -30.87
C SER A 541 -49.52 40.34 -31.03
N ILE A 542 -49.99 40.94 -29.94
CA ILE A 542 -50.93 42.07 -30.00
C ILE A 542 -50.28 43.29 -30.68
N ARG A 543 -48.99 43.52 -30.43
CA ARG A 543 -48.22 44.58 -31.09
C ARG A 543 -48.09 44.32 -32.59
N GLU A 544 -47.88 43.08 -33.01
CA GLU A 544 -47.78 42.70 -34.43
C GLU A 544 -49.11 42.84 -35.18
N GLN A 545 -50.23 42.41 -34.58
CA GLN A 545 -51.56 42.53 -35.19
C GLN A 545 -51.99 43.99 -35.45
N SER A 546 -51.48 44.95 -34.67
CA SER A 546 -51.74 46.37 -34.90
C SER A 546 -51.12 46.89 -36.20
N VAL A 547 -50.02 46.29 -36.66
CA VAL A 547 -49.33 46.64 -37.92
C VAL A 547 -50.08 46.08 -39.13
N ASP A 548 -50.70 44.90 -39.00
CA ASP A 548 -51.44 44.25 -40.09
C ASP A 548 -52.65 45.07 -40.58
N LEU A 549 -53.25 45.87 -39.70
CA LEU A 549 -54.39 46.74 -40.02
C LEU A 549 -54.01 47.92 -40.92
N GLU A 550 -52.75 48.38 -40.90
CA GLU A 550 -52.28 49.50 -41.74
C GLU A 550 -52.17 49.12 -43.23
N PHE A 551 -51.95 47.84 -43.56
CA PHE A 551 -51.86 47.39 -44.96
C PHE A 551 -53.18 47.49 -45.73
N THR A 552 -54.32 47.42 -45.03
CA THR A 552 -55.65 47.45 -45.64
C THR A 552 -56.03 48.82 -46.22
N GLN A 553 -55.24 49.87 -45.93
CA GLN A 553 -55.51 51.26 -46.33
C GLN A 553 -54.61 51.78 -47.46
N LEU A 554 -53.72 50.95 -48.03
CA LEU A 554 -52.74 51.37 -49.03
C LEU A 554 -53.24 51.23 -50.49
N GLY A 555 -52.93 52.21 -51.34
CA GLY A 555 -53.18 52.11 -52.80
C GLY A 555 -52.16 51.22 -53.52
N ILE A 556 -52.49 50.67 -54.71
CA ILE A 556 -51.69 49.66 -55.44
C ILE A 556 -50.20 50.02 -55.59
N THR A 557 -49.87 51.27 -55.95
CA THR A 557 -48.47 51.70 -56.13
C THR A 557 -47.74 51.86 -54.79
N GLN A 558 -48.44 52.29 -53.74
CA GLN A 558 -47.90 52.36 -52.38
C GLN A 558 -47.67 50.96 -51.81
N ALA A 559 -48.57 50.02 -52.10
CA ALA A 559 -48.44 48.62 -51.71
C ALA A 559 -47.20 47.96 -52.33
N ARG A 560 -46.91 48.20 -53.62
CA ARG A 560 -45.66 47.68 -54.26
C ARG A 560 -44.38 48.30 -53.70
N ARG A 561 -44.39 49.59 -53.37
CA ARG A 561 -43.23 50.23 -52.73
C ARG A 561 -43.04 49.67 -51.31
N ALA A 562 -44.11 49.56 -50.55
CA ALA A 562 -44.09 48.94 -49.22
C ALA A 562 -43.65 47.48 -49.28
N GLU A 563 -44.06 46.72 -50.29
CA GLU A 563 -43.59 45.34 -50.52
C GLU A 563 -42.07 45.30 -50.75
N MET A 564 -41.55 46.15 -51.65
CA MET A 564 -40.12 46.18 -51.95
C MET A 564 -39.28 46.66 -50.75
N ASP A 565 -39.75 47.68 -50.03
CA ASP A 565 -39.11 48.16 -48.79
C ASP A 565 -39.14 47.07 -47.70
N THR A 566 -40.24 46.30 -47.60
CA THR A 566 -40.37 45.16 -46.69
C THR A 566 -39.42 44.03 -47.08
N GLN A 567 -39.26 43.72 -48.38
CA GLN A 567 -38.30 42.71 -48.85
C GLN A 567 -36.86 43.10 -48.51
N VAL A 568 -36.49 44.38 -48.69
CA VAL A 568 -35.18 44.88 -48.24
C VAL A 568 -35.03 44.71 -46.74
N ARG A 569 -36.06 45.06 -45.97
CA ARG A 569 -36.06 44.90 -44.52
C ARG A 569 -35.93 43.44 -44.08
N VAL A 570 -36.56 42.51 -44.77
CA VAL A 570 -36.42 41.06 -44.53
C VAL A 570 -34.95 40.65 -44.70
N LEU A 571 -34.30 41.03 -45.80
CA LEU A 571 -32.88 40.69 -46.03
C LEU A 571 -31.96 41.29 -44.95
N GLU A 572 -32.20 42.54 -44.53
CA GLU A 572 -31.46 43.17 -43.43
C GLU A 572 -31.64 42.42 -42.10
N LEU A 573 -32.88 42.00 -41.80
CA LEU A 573 -33.20 41.26 -40.58
C LEU A 573 -32.62 39.84 -40.61
N GLU A 574 -32.62 39.16 -41.76
CA GLU A 574 -31.98 37.85 -41.92
C GLU A 574 -30.47 37.93 -41.70
N ALA A 575 -29.81 38.96 -42.26
CA ALA A 575 -28.39 39.21 -42.03
C ALA A 575 -28.09 39.53 -40.56
N SER A 576 -28.91 40.36 -39.93
CA SER A 576 -28.79 40.72 -38.51
C SER A 576 -29.02 39.50 -37.60
N LEU A 577 -30.01 38.65 -37.92
CA LEU A 577 -30.30 37.42 -37.20
C LEU A 577 -29.13 36.43 -37.29
N ALA A 578 -28.53 36.29 -38.47
CA ALA A 578 -27.34 35.44 -38.66
C ALA A 578 -26.16 35.94 -37.81
N ALA A 579 -25.95 37.26 -37.77
CA ALA A 579 -24.91 37.88 -36.95
C ALA A 579 -25.16 37.68 -35.44
N GLU A 580 -26.38 37.93 -34.96
CA GLU A 580 -26.72 37.75 -33.54
C GLU A 580 -26.71 36.27 -33.13
N ARG A 581 -27.10 35.32 -34.01
CA ARG A 581 -26.93 33.88 -33.76
C ARG A 581 -25.47 33.49 -33.60
N LYS A 582 -24.58 34.04 -34.43
CA LYS A 582 -23.14 33.82 -34.31
C LYS A 582 -22.63 34.36 -32.98
N LYS A 583 -22.97 35.60 -32.64
CA LYS A 583 -22.59 36.26 -31.38
C LYS A 583 -23.14 35.52 -30.15
N LEU A 584 -24.39 35.06 -30.18
CA LEU A 584 -24.98 34.24 -29.13
C LEU A 584 -24.23 32.89 -28.99
N GLY A 585 -23.84 32.28 -30.11
CA GLY A 585 -22.99 31.09 -30.11
C GLY A 585 -21.62 31.35 -29.46
N GLU A 586 -20.99 32.48 -29.77
CA GLU A 586 -19.72 32.92 -29.17
C GLU A 586 -19.87 33.22 -27.67
N LEU A 587 -20.91 33.93 -27.26
CA LEU A 587 -21.22 34.21 -25.85
C LEU A 587 -21.51 32.93 -25.08
N ARG A 588 -22.25 31.98 -25.65
CA ARG A 588 -22.46 30.66 -25.04
C ARG A 588 -21.14 29.93 -24.92
N ARG A 589 -20.29 29.91 -25.95
CA ARG A 589 -18.94 29.31 -25.86
C ARG A 589 -18.10 30.00 -24.80
N TYR A 590 -18.12 31.32 -24.71
CA TYR A 590 -17.40 32.06 -23.68
C TYR A 590 -17.93 31.73 -22.29
N ASN A 591 -19.25 31.74 -22.10
CA ASN A 591 -19.88 31.39 -20.82
C ASN A 591 -19.66 29.91 -20.47
N TYR A 592 -19.60 28.99 -21.44
CA TYR A 592 -19.24 27.60 -21.18
C TYR A 592 -17.74 27.41 -21.02
N SER A 593 -16.87 28.24 -21.60
CA SER A 593 -15.43 28.20 -21.36
C SER A 593 -15.09 28.77 -19.99
N ASN A 594 -15.74 29.88 -19.57
CA ASN A 594 -15.64 30.43 -18.22
C ASN A 594 -16.38 29.55 -17.21
N SER A 595 -17.56 29.02 -17.55
CA SER A 595 -18.29 28.07 -16.69
C SER A 595 -17.59 26.73 -16.69
N ALA A 596 -16.80 26.35 -17.70
CA ALA A 596 -15.84 25.23 -17.70
C ALA A 596 -14.45 25.61 -17.21
N GLU A 597 -14.17 26.87 -16.90
CA GLU A 597 -13.06 27.29 -16.03
C GLU A 597 -13.55 27.24 -14.57
N VAL A 598 -14.81 27.58 -14.29
CA VAL A 598 -15.52 27.33 -13.03
C VAL A 598 -15.86 25.84 -12.85
N GLU A 599 -16.07 25.09 -13.94
CA GLU A 599 -16.17 23.63 -14.05
C GLU A 599 -14.83 22.99 -14.33
N LYS A 600 -13.71 23.68 -14.56
CA LYS A 600 -12.35 23.10 -14.39
C LYS A 600 -11.87 23.36 -12.97
N VAL A 601 -12.40 24.37 -12.30
CA VAL A 601 -12.36 24.55 -10.84
C VAL A 601 -13.34 23.57 -10.13
N SER A 602 -14.38 23.04 -10.80
CA SER A 602 -15.31 22.04 -10.23
C SER A 602 -15.28 20.60 -10.83
N ARG A 603 -14.75 20.37 -12.05
CA ARG A 603 -14.41 19.06 -12.70
C ARG A 603 -12.90 18.74 -12.66
N SER A 604 -12.08 19.58 -12.04
CA SER A 604 -10.89 19.09 -11.31
C SER A 604 -11.28 18.05 -10.24
N VAL A 605 -12.59 17.86 -9.95
CA VAL A 605 -13.08 16.73 -9.15
C VAL A 605 -13.75 15.57 -9.90
N HIS A 606 -14.24 15.62 -11.16
CA HIS A 606 -14.47 14.36 -11.92
C HIS A 606 -14.63 14.55 -13.46
N PRO A 607 -14.17 13.58 -14.28
CA PRO A 607 -14.20 13.63 -15.76
C PRO A 607 -15.32 12.76 -16.40
N PRO A 608 -15.57 12.90 -17.72
CA PRO A 608 -16.77 12.41 -18.42
C PRO A 608 -16.70 10.95 -18.92
N PRO A 609 -17.85 10.30 -19.21
CA PRO A 609 -17.90 8.93 -19.76
C PRO A 609 -17.59 8.90 -21.28
N PRO A 610 -17.05 7.79 -21.83
CA PRO A 610 -16.65 7.73 -23.23
C PRO A 610 -17.82 7.45 -24.21
N PRO A 611 -17.70 7.89 -25.47
CA PRO A 611 -18.74 7.80 -26.50
C PRO A 611 -18.87 6.40 -27.11
N ILE A 612 -20.11 6.00 -27.32
CA ILE A 612 -20.52 4.89 -28.19
C ILE A 612 -20.37 5.35 -29.64
N PHE A 613 -19.65 4.58 -30.46
CA PHE A 613 -19.82 4.58 -31.91
C PHE A 613 -20.07 3.16 -32.40
N LEU A 614 -20.96 3.09 -33.39
CA LEU A 614 -21.25 2.00 -34.30
C LEU A 614 -20.00 1.26 -34.81
#